data_AF-A0A9E3MVM2-F1
#
_entry.id   AF-A0A9E3MVM2-F1
#
_cell.length_a   1.000
_cell.length_b   1.000
_cell.length_c   1.000
_cell.angle_alpha   90.00
_cell.angle_beta   90.00
_cell.angle_gamma   90.00
#
_symmetry.space_group_name_H-M   'P 1'
#
loop_
_entity.id
_entity.type
_entity.pdbx_description
1 polymer ?
#
loop_
_entity_poly.entity_id
_entity_poly.type
_entity_poly.pdbx_seq_one_letter_code
_entity_poly.pdbx_strand_id
1 'polypeptide(L)' 'RCTENNPCEVDANGNVTVREGINYAQEIYNIPACFTTGNQLNLNASTCTLPKP' A
#
# COMPACT_ATOMS: atom_id res chain seq x y z
N ARG A 1 18.59 6.73 -3.32
CA ARG A 1 17.38 7.50 -3.68
C ARG A 1 16.28 6.50 -3.99
N CYS A 2 15.06 6.69 -3.46
CA CYS A 2 13.89 5.90 -3.85
C CYS A 2 13.64 6.05 -5.37
N THR A 3 13.44 4.94 -6.06
CA THR A 3 12.98 4.95 -7.46
C THR A 3 11.69 4.17 -7.59
N GLU A 4 11.00 4.30 -8.72
CA GLU A 4 9.85 3.47 -9.03
C GLU A 4 10.25 1.99 -8.92
N ASN A 5 9.45 1.18 -8.21
CA ASN A 5 9.73 -0.22 -7.87
C ASN A 5 11.00 -0.47 -7.01
N ASN A 6 11.60 0.58 -6.44
CA ASN A 6 12.71 0.48 -5.49
C ASN A 6 12.44 1.36 -4.26
N PRO A 7 11.54 0.91 -3.36
CA PRO A 7 11.24 1.64 -2.14
C PRO A 7 12.47 1.72 -1.25
N CYS A 8 12.55 2.80 -0.49
CA CYS A 8 13.66 3.10 0.40
C CYS A 8 13.13 3.53 1.77
N GLU A 9 13.83 3.15 2.83
CA GLU A 9 13.56 3.65 4.17
C GLU A 9 14.16 5.05 4.30
N VAL A 10 13.35 6.00 4.75
CA VAL A 10 13.80 7.37 5.06
C VAL A 10 13.64 7.58 6.55
N ASP A 11 14.74 7.85 7.25
CA ASP A 11 14.71 8.10 8.70
C ASP A 11 14.26 9.53 9.04
N ALA A 12 14.11 9.83 10.34
CA ALA A 12 13.68 11.15 10.82
C ALA A 12 14.64 12.30 10.45
N ASN A 13 15.90 11.99 10.15
CA ASN A 13 16.90 12.96 9.70
C ASN A 13 16.97 13.06 8.17
N GLY A 14 16.17 12.28 7.45
CA GLY A 14 16.15 12.23 5.99
C GLY A 14 17.17 11.27 5.37
N ASN A 15 17.83 10.41 6.14
CA ASN A 15 18.77 9.44 5.58
C ASN A 15 18.03 8.35 4.82
N VAL A 16 18.48 8.08 3.60
CA VAL A 16 17.87 7.11 2.70
C VAL A 16 18.63 5.80 2.73
N THR A 17 17.97 4.72 3.14
CA THR A 17 18.49 3.35 3.06
C THR A 17 17.73 2.58 2.00
N VAL A 18 18.45 2.05 1.01
CA VAL A 18 17.92 1.14 -0.01
C VAL A 18 18.47 -0.24 0.31
N ARG A 19 17.58 -1.24 0.37
CA ARG A 19 17.96 -2.64 0.61
C ARG A 19 17.37 -3.45 -0.53
N GLU A 20 18.25 -4.05 -1.31
CA GLU A 20 17.87 -4.85 -2.46
C GLU A 20 17.26 -6.19 -1.99
N GLY A 21 16.18 -6.63 -2.63
CA GLY A 21 15.56 -7.93 -2.37
C GLY A 21 14.61 -8.01 -1.18
N ILE A 22 14.30 -6.89 -0.50
CA ILE A 22 13.20 -6.87 0.48
C ILE A 22 11.89 -6.41 -0.15
N ASN A 23 10.84 -7.17 0.16
CA ASN A 23 9.48 -6.84 -0.23
C ASN A 23 8.90 -5.86 0.78
N TYR A 24 8.61 -4.65 0.33
CA TYR A 24 7.80 -3.71 1.11
C TYR A 24 6.34 -3.86 0.69
N ALA A 25 5.47 -4.12 1.66
CA ALA A 25 4.04 -4.14 1.48
C ALA A 25 3.46 -2.75 1.79
N GLN A 26 2.34 -2.42 1.17
CA GLN A 26 1.53 -1.27 1.56
C GLN A 26 0.60 -1.64 2.71
N GLU A 27 0.23 -0.65 3.50
CA GLU A 27 -0.76 -0.78 4.55
C GLU A 27 -2.10 -1.29 3.99
N ILE A 28 -2.63 -2.36 4.59
CA ILE A 28 -3.87 -3.02 4.14
C ILE A 28 -5.12 -2.57 4.90
N TYR A 29 -5.02 -1.52 5.72
CA TYR A 29 -6.09 -1.11 6.64
C TYR A 29 -7.38 -0.69 5.90
N ASN A 30 -7.25 -0.25 4.64
CA ASN A 30 -8.39 0.15 3.81
C ASN A 30 -9.07 -1.04 3.10
N ILE A 31 -8.43 -2.22 3.05
CA ILE A 31 -8.98 -3.41 2.35
C ILE A 31 -10.32 -3.87 2.95
N PRO A 32 -10.50 -3.98 4.29
CA PRO A 32 -11.78 -4.40 4.87
C PRO A 32 -12.96 -3.51 4.47
N ALA A 33 -12.73 -2.21 4.23
CA ALA A 33 -13.78 -1.28 3.81
C ALA A 33 -14.29 -1.52 2.38
N CYS A 34 -13.60 -2.34 1.59
CA CYS A 34 -13.96 -2.70 0.23
C CYS A 34 -14.74 -4.01 0.13
N PHE A 35 -14.96 -4.74 1.24
CA PHE A 35 -15.73 -5.97 1.25
C PHE A 35 -17.21 -5.72 1.54
N THR A 36 -18.09 -6.33 0.75
CA THR A 36 -19.54 -6.27 0.92
C THR A 36 -20.09 -7.62 1.40
N THR A 37 -21.42 -7.72 1.50
CA THR A 37 -22.13 -8.96 1.87
C THR A 37 -21.58 -10.18 1.12
N GLY A 38 -21.35 -11.26 1.87
CA GLY A 38 -20.80 -12.50 1.32
C GLY A 38 -19.30 -12.47 1.04
N ASN A 39 -18.54 -11.58 1.69
CA ASN A 39 -17.09 -11.40 1.49
C ASN A 39 -16.71 -11.13 0.03
N GLN A 40 -17.54 -10.37 -0.67
CA GLN A 40 -17.25 -9.96 -2.04
C GLN A 40 -16.46 -8.66 -2.05
N LEU A 41 -15.32 -8.67 -2.75
CA LEU A 41 -14.54 -7.46 -2.99
C LEU A 41 -15.28 -6.58 -3.98
N ASN A 42 -15.58 -5.34 -3.57
CA ASN A 42 -16.20 -4.32 -4.40
C ASN A 42 -15.42 -3.01 -4.31
N LEU A 43 -14.58 -2.75 -5.33
CA LEU A 43 -13.81 -1.51 -5.45
C LEU A 43 -14.70 -0.26 -5.70
N ASN A 44 -15.99 -0.45 -5.99
CA ASN A 44 -16.96 0.63 -6.15
C ASN A 44 -17.85 0.83 -4.92
N ALA A 45 -17.61 0.11 -3.82
CA ALA A 45 -18.28 0.39 -2.55
C ALA A 45 -17.97 1.83 -2.10
N SER A 46 -18.96 2.53 -1.57
CA SER A 46 -18.82 3.93 -1.13
C SER A 46 -17.77 4.12 -0.03
N THR A 47 -17.48 3.07 0.73
CA THR A 47 -16.48 3.03 1.79
C THR A 47 -15.09 2.61 1.32
N CYS A 48 -14.95 2.14 0.07
CA CYS A 48 -13.68 1.68 -0.47
C CYS A 48 -12.84 2.85 -0.99
N THR A 49 -11.68 3.05 -0.38
CA THR A 49 -10.71 4.11 -0.75
C THR A 49 -9.49 3.57 -1.50
N LEU A 50 -9.50 2.28 -1.89
CA LEU A 50 -8.39 1.69 -2.64
C LEU A 50 -8.28 2.30 -4.06
N PRO A 51 -7.05 2.40 -4.61
CA PRO A 51 -6.86 2.76 -6.00
C PRO A 51 -7.60 1.80 -6.95
N LYS A 52 -8.13 2.36 -8.04
CA LYS A 52 -8.80 1.60 -9.10
C LYS A 52 -7.84 1.42 -10.30
N PRO A 53 -7.84 0.26 -10.98
CA PRO A 53 -7.07 0.05 -12.19
C PRO A 53 -7.58 0.90 -13.37
#